data_AF-T0I0G9-F1
#
_entry.id   AF-T0I0G9-F1
#
_cell.length_a   1.000
_cell.length_b   1.000
_cell.length_c   1.000
_cell.angle_alpha   90.00
_cell.angle_beta   90.00
_cell.angle_gamma   90.00
#
_symmetry.space_group_name_H-M   'P 1'
#
loop_
_entity.id
_entity.type
_entity.pdbx_description
1 polymer ?
#
loop_
_entity_poly.entity_id
_entity_poly.type
_entity_poly.pdbx_seq_one_letter_code
_entity_poly.pdbx_strand_id
1 'polypeptide(L)'
;MGRGPKDIKTKIIQNHILIIIGGFLSQSEQKIANNNQGIKLIKDMRTALFENTRDHLEELIKEIVNVRVISTHSDVSTKTGEKIIVLTIDNNLEERN
;
A
#
# COMPACT_ATOMS: atom_id res chain seq x y z
N MET A 1 -13.02 14.21 -4.63
CA MET A 1 -11.76 14.97 -4.76
C MET A 1 -10.62 14.07 -4.39
N GLY A 2 -9.71 13.78 -5.33
CA GLY A 2 -8.49 13.04 -5.05
C GLY A 2 -7.65 13.84 -4.06
N ARG A 3 -7.35 13.25 -2.91
CA ARG A 3 -6.43 13.82 -1.93
C ARG A 3 -5.21 12.93 -1.88
N GLY A 4 -4.04 13.54 -1.98
CA GLY A 4 -2.78 12.85 -1.78
C GLY A 4 -2.66 12.32 -0.35
N PRO A 5 -1.72 11.40 -0.10
CA PRO A 5 -1.45 10.92 1.24
C PRO A 5 -0.89 12.03 2.13
N LYS A 6 -1.08 11.89 3.44
CA LYS A 6 -0.51 12.83 4.42
C LYS A 6 1.00 12.67 4.51
N ASP A 7 1.45 11.43 4.54
CA ASP A 7 2.85 11.04 4.61
C ASP A 7 3.03 9.66 3.99
N ILE A 8 4.24 9.40 3.48
CA ILE A 8 4.66 8.09 3.00
C ILE A 8 5.99 7.75 3.67
N LYS A 9 6.08 6.56 4.25
CA LYS A 9 7.32 6.01 4.82
C LYS A 9 7.67 4.73 4.10
N THR A 10 8.93 4.59 3.72
CA THR A 10 9.43 3.38 3.05
C THR A 10 10.60 2.80 3.85
N LYS A 11 10.62 1.48 3.98
CA LYS A 11 11.72 0.72 4.56
C LYS A 11 12.04 -0.46 3.66
N ILE A 12 13.32 -0.72 3.49
CA ILE A 12 13.84 -1.90 2.81
C ILE A 12 14.29 -2.85 3.91
N ILE A 13 13.95 -4.12 3.78
CA ILE A 13 14.36 -5.20 4.67
C ILE A 13 14.69 -6.39 3.78
N GLN A 14 15.96 -6.73 3.63
CA GLN A 14 16.44 -7.73 2.68
C GLN A 14 15.89 -7.50 1.25
N ASN A 15 15.11 -8.44 0.74
CA ASN A 15 14.42 -8.38 -0.54
C ASN A 15 12.94 -7.94 -0.42
N HIS A 16 12.60 -7.22 0.65
CA HIS A 16 11.26 -6.67 0.87
C HIS A 16 11.28 -5.15 0.89
N ILE A 17 10.29 -4.56 0.23
CA ILE A 17 10.01 -3.11 0.28
C ILE A 17 8.71 -2.94 1.06
N LEU A 18 8.79 -2.33 2.24
CA LEU A 18 7.65 -1.95 3.07
C LEU A 18 7.33 -0.48 2.81
N ILE A 19 6.08 -0.20 2.41
CA ILE A 19 5.55 1.14 2.21
C ILE A 19 4.37 1.35 3.16
N ILE A 20 4.41 2.43 3.93
CA ILE A 20 3.35 2.84 4.85
C ILE A 20 2.84 4.20 4.39
N ILE A 21 1.54 4.28 4.12
CA ILE A 21 0.87 5.48 3.62
C ILE A 21 -0.06 6.01 4.72
N GLY A 22 0.32 7.14 5.31
CA GLY A 22 -0.46 7.85 6.31
C GLY A 22 -1.61 8.66 5.70
N GLY A 23 -2.74 8.69 6.41
CA GLY A 23 -3.91 9.44 5.97
C GLY A 23 -4.58 8.90 4.71
N PHE A 24 -4.40 7.61 4.40
CA PHE A 24 -4.99 6.94 3.23
C PHE A 24 -6.53 6.98 3.24
N LEU A 25 -7.15 6.65 4.38
CA LEU A 25 -8.59 6.79 4.58
C LEU A 25 -8.97 8.20 5.02
N SER A 26 -10.03 8.73 4.41
CA SER A 26 -10.58 10.04 4.74
C SER A 26 -11.34 9.99 6.05
N GLN A 27 -11.55 11.15 6.67
CA GLN A 27 -12.38 11.22 7.87
C GLN A 27 -13.79 10.66 7.62
N SER A 28 -14.34 10.88 6.42
CA SER A 28 -15.65 10.35 6.03
C SER A 28 -15.63 8.83 5.89
N GLU A 29 -14.60 8.25 5.27
CA GLU A 29 -14.46 6.79 5.16
C GLU A 29 -14.26 6.13 6.52
N GLN A 30 -13.48 6.74 7.41
CA GLN A 30 -13.30 6.25 8.77
C GLN A 30 -14.62 6.27 9.56
N LYS A 31 -15.44 7.32 9.41
CA LYS A 31 -16.79 7.38 10.00
C LYS A 31 -17.74 6.31 9.45
N ILE A 32 -17.59 5.92 8.18
CA ILE A 32 -18.36 4.80 7.60
C ILE A 32 -17.91 3.48 8.21
N ALA A 33 -16.61 3.32 8.48
CA ALA A 33 -16.01 2.11 9.05
C ALA A 33 -16.21 1.95 10.58
N ASN A 34 -17.34 2.41 11.12
CA ASN A 34 -17.67 2.33 12.55
C ASN A 34 -18.37 1.02 12.96
N ASN A 35 -18.73 0.16 12.01
CA ASN A 35 -19.32 -1.16 12.27
C ASN A 35 -18.78 -2.20 11.27
N ASN A 36 -19.07 -3.48 11.51
CA ASN A 36 -18.53 -4.58 10.69
C ASN A 36 -18.89 -4.47 9.20
N GLN A 37 -20.10 -4.01 8.88
CA GLN A 37 -20.54 -3.83 7.50
C GLN A 37 -19.77 -2.70 6.80
N GLY A 38 -19.60 -1.57 7.48
CA GLY A 38 -18.83 -0.42 6.99
C GLY A 38 -17.34 -0.74 6.85
N ILE A 39 -16.75 -1.48 7.79
CA ILE A 39 -15.37 -1.95 7.70
C ILE A 39 -15.19 -2.81 6.45
N LYS A 40 -16.09 -3.77 6.23
CA LYS A 40 -16.05 -4.64 5.05
C LYS A 40 -16.17 -3.83 3.77
N LEU A 41 -17.14 -2.93 3.70
CA LEU A 41 -17.36 -2.06 2.52
C LEU A 41 -16.11 -1.24 2.17
N ILE A 42 -15.51 -0.56 3.16
CA ILE A 42 -14.33 0.27 2.94
C ILE A 42 -13.13 -0.59 2.52
N LYS A 43 -12.91 -1.75 3.15
CA LYS A 43 -11.83 -2.66 2.77
C LYS A 43 -12.02 -3.19 1.35
N ASP A 44 -13.20 -3.71 1.02
CA ASP A 44 -13.50 -4.26 -0.31
C ASP A 44 -13.30 -3.20 -1.42
N MET A 45 -13.80 -1.97 -1.20
CA MET A 45 -13.60 -0.85 -2.12
C MET A 45 -12.11 -0.53 -2.29
N ARG A 46 -11.35 -0.40 -1.20
CA ARG A 46 -9.92 -0.03 -1.27
C ARG A 46 -9.04 -1.13 -1.83
N THR A 47 -9.39 -2.39 -1.60
CA THR A 47 -8.74 -3.54 -2.24
C THR A 47 -8.97 -3.50 -3.74
N ALA A 48 -10.22 -3.37 -4.19
CA ALA A 48 -10.54 -3.32 -5.62
C ALA A 48 -9.82 -2.17 -6.34
N LEU A 49 -9.78 -0.98 -5.72
CA LEU A 49 -9.04 0.16 -6.28
C LEU A 49 -7.54 -0.10 -6.36
N PHE A 50 -6.96 -0.75 -5.36
CA PHE A 50 -5.53 -1.04 -5.36
C PHE A 50 -5.15 -2.07 -6.43
N GLU A 51 -5.89 -3.17 -6.54
CA GLU A 51 -5.62 -4.21 -7.54
C GLU A 51 -5.64 -3.64 -8.96
N ASN A 52 -6.55 -2.71 -9.28
CA ASN A 52 -6.59 -2.04 -10.59
C ASN A 52 -5.37 -1.14 -10.88
N THR A 53 -4.61 -0.76 -9.86
CA THR A 53 -3.43 0.13 -9.98
C THR A 53 -2.12 -0.58 -9.65
N ARG A 54 -2.20 -1.84 -9.24
CA ARG A 54 -1.07 -2.62 -8.74
C ARG A 54 0.01 -2.80 -9.79
N ASP A 55 -0.38 -3.19 -11.00
CA ASP A 55 0.57 -3.45 -12.10
C ASP A 55 1.38 -2.19 -12.43
N HIS A 56 0.74 -1.02 -12.39
CA HIS A 56 1.42 0.26 -12.59
C HIS A 56 2.43 0.58 -11.47
N LEU A 57 2.11 0.26 -10.21
CA LEU A 57 3.06 0.39 -9.11
C LEU A 57 4.26 -0.55 -9.29
N GLU A 58 4.01 -1.80 -9.68
CA GLU A 58 5.07 -2.80 -9.90
C GLU A 58 5.99 -2.39 -11.07
N GLU A 59 5.43 -1.84 -12.14
CA GLU A 59 6.18 -1.29 -13.28
C GLU A 59 7.06 -0.11 -12.87
N LEU A 60 6.50 0.86 -12.13
CA LEU A 60 7.27 2.00 -11.62
C LEU A 60 8.43 1.55 -10.71
N ILE A 61 8.22 0.56 -9.84
CA ILE A 61 9.27 0.03 -8.98
C ILE A 61 10.36 -0.64 -9.81
N LYS A 62 9.98 -1.38 -10.84
CA LYS A 62 10.94 -2.00 -11.76
C LYS A 62 11.78 -0.95 -12.49
N GLU A 63 11.16 0.11 -13.01
CA GLU A 63 11.86 1.18 -13.72
C GLU A 63 12.79 1.98 -12.82
N ILE A 64 12.35 2.35 -11.62
CA ILE A 64 13.08 3.23 -10.72
C ILE A 64 14.19 2.48 -9.97
N VAL A 65 13.90 1.27 -9.49
CA VAL A 65 14.80 0.50 -8.61
C VAL A 65 15.61 -0.55 -9.40
N ASN A 66 15.22 -0.83 -10.65
CA ASN A 66 15.83 -1.85 -11.50
C ASN A 66 15.83 -3.24 -10.85
N VAL A 67 14.63 -3.68 -10.44
CA VAL A 67 14.35 -4.96 -9.79
C VAL A 67 13.05 -5.55 -10.35
N ARG A 68 12.83 -6.85 -10.21
CA ARG A 68 11.56 -7.48 -10.56
C ARG A 68 10.75 -7.74 -9.29
N VAL A 69 9.50 -7.32 -9.29
CA VAL A 69 8.55 -7.65 -8.23
C VAL A 69 8.10 -9.10 -8.39
N ILE A 70 8.24 -9.89 -7.32
CA ILE A 70 7.78 -11.29 -7.21
C ILE A 70 6.34 -11.33 -6.71
N SER A 71 6.03 -10.53 -5.68
CA SER A 71 4.68 -10.44 -5.12
C SER A 71 4.45 -9.08 -4.47
N THR A 72 3.18 -8.68 -4.44
CA THR A 72 2.72 -7.48 -3.75
C THR A 72 1.54 -7.84 -2.87
N HIS A 73 1.58 -7.37 -1.63
CA HIS A 73 0.53 -7.54 -0.64
C HIS A 73 0.17 -6.18 -0.07
N SER A 74 -1.11 -5.95 0.24
CA SER A 74 -1.51 -4.72 0.91
C SER A 74 -2.66 -4.93 1.87
N ASP A 75 -2.72 -4.11 2.92
CA ASP A 75 -3.89 -3.99 3.79
C ASP A 75 -4.14 -2.54 4.17
N VAL A 76 -5.40 -2.25 4.49
CA VAL A 76 -5.85 -0.93 4.95
C VAL A 76 -6.42 -1.07 6.35
N SER A 77 -5.90 -0.26 7.27
CA SER A 77 -6.43 -0.17 8.62
C SER A 77 -7.58 0.82 8.65
N THR A 78 -8.79 0.33 8.92
CA THR A 78 -9.96 1.18 9.16
C THR A 78 -9.92 1.90 10.50
N LYS A 79 -9.02 1.51 11.41
CA LYS A 79 -8.84 2.12 12.73
C LYS A 79 -7.89 3.32 12.70
N THR A 80 -6.73 3.16 12.06
CA THR A 80 -5.69 4.20 11.99
C THR A 80 -5.77 5.02 10.70
N GLY A 81 -6.46 4.49 9.68
CA GLY A 81 -6.59 5.13 8.37
C GLY A 81 -5.33 5.04 7.51
N GLU A 82 -4.37 4.19 7.88
CA GLU A 82 -3.16 3.94 7.11
C GLU A 82 -3.33 2.78 6.12
N LYS A 83 -2.51 2.77 5.07
CA LYS A 83 -2.33 1.61 4.17
C LYS A 83 -0.90 1.12 4.28
N ILE A 84 -0.76 -0.20 4.35
CA ILE A 84 0.54 -0.88 4.28
C ILE A 84 0.59 -1.62 2.95
N ILE A 85 1.73 -1.52 2.26
CA ILE A 85 2.06 -2.29 1.07
C ILE A 85 3.40 -2.97 1.32
N VAL A 86 3.48 -4.26 1.03
CA VAL A 86 4.71 -5.05 1.09
C VAL A 86 4.95 -5.63 -0.28
N LEU A 87 6.12 -5.37 -0.84
CA LEU A 87 6.58 -5.98 -2.08
C LEU A 87 7.74 -6.91 -1.78
N THR A 88 7.72 -8.11 -2.34
CA THR A 88 8.88 -9.00 -2.41
C THR A 88 9.50 -8.84 -3.79
N ILE A 89 10.82 -8.64 -3.85
CA ILE A 89 11.59 -8.46 -5.08
C ILE A 89 12.62 -9.57 -5.26
N ASP A 90 13.17 -9.69 -6.46
CA ASP A 90 14.04 -10.80 -6.87
C ASP A 90 15.49 -10.73 -6.39
N ASN A 91 15.87 -9.66 -5.71
CA ASN A 91 17.19 -9.47 -5.14
C ASN A 91 17.16 -8.78 -3.78
N ASN A 92 18.15 -9.07 -2.95
CA ASN A 92 18.36 -8.33 -1.71
C ASN A 92 18.90 -6.93 -2.03
N LEU A 93 18.19 -5.88 -1.59
CA LEU A 93 18.63 -4.50 -1.80
C LEU A 93 19.57 -4.01 -0.69
N GLU A 94 19.56 -4.64 0.49
CA GLU A 94 20.50 -4.30 1.56
C GLU A 94 21.93 -4.74 1.24
N GLU A 95 22.10 -5.79 0.42
CA GLU A 95 23.42 -6.25 -0.07
C GLU A 95 24.07 -5.32 -1.10
N ARG A 96 23.31 -4.34 -1.64
CA ARG A 96 23.85 -3.36 -2.61
C ARG A 96 24.50 -2.14 -1.93
N ASN A 97 24.46 -2.04 -0.60
CA ASN A 97 24.98 -0.92 0.18
C ASN A 97 26.26 -1.28 0.95
#